data_AF-A0A533RT05-F1
#
_entry.id   AF-A0A533RT05-F1
#
_cell.length_a   1.000
_cell.length_b   1.000
_cell.length_c   1.000
_cell.angle_alpha   90.00
_cell.angle_beta   90.00
_cell.angle_gamma   90.00
#
_symmetry.space_group_name_H-M   'P 1'
#
loop_
_entity.id
_entity.type
_entity.pdbx_description
1 polymer ?
#
loop_
_entity_poly.entity_id
_entity_poly.type
_entity_poly.pdbx_seq_one_letter_code
_entity_poly.pdbx_strand_id
1 'polypeptide(L)'
;ALEQLYASGQPIRKSGSGTEFLAVFAPSENVHFLYDALGYAKLKPSVVECAQGALLTLNAICFKAPAKRALMEVESDLCTLTAFEADGYRFSATLSGSADQNLLKIESARIFSLWSDKDYAPEALYLCGSGATEALAASLADTLGFAVELLPFVQVKVVAKAAQLSTWPSWAVPLALSWRDASSKAPSEINLLKGSLAPKRGAFPMRRPAATCSVYAAILALLWGAGSWLEIRQKNEEVEKLQKAIASTFQANFPDVKNVADELSQTQKAVDDLEEEKKALGSLADREISPLTVLKVISSKIPKEPVVEMREFQAEPERLRLDGSTVSFDAIDKVKTHL
;
A
#
# COMPACT_ATOMS: atom_id res chain seq x y z
N ALA A 1 35.43 -25.73 9.55
CA ALA A 1 34.79 -26.79 8.73
C ALA A 1 33.42 -26.37 8.14
N LEU A 2 32.69 -25.41 8.73
CA LEU A 2 31.42 -24.91 8.16
C LEU A 2 31.58 -24.02 6.90
N GLU A 3 32.79 -23.63 6.52
CA GLU A 3 33.06 -22.76 5.36
C GLU A 3 32.78 -23.41 3.99
N GLN A 4 32.39 -24.69 3.97
CA GLN A 4 32.12 -25.44 2.74
C GLN A 4 30.65 -25.85 2.56
N LEU A 5 29.72 -25.29 3.34
CA LEU A 5 28.30 -25.62 3.25
C LEU A 5 27.45 -24.42 2.83
N TYR A 6 26.63 -24.62 1.80
CA TYR A 6 25.49 -23.75 1.57
C TYR A 6 24.34 -24.21 2.46
N ALA A 7 23.75 -23.27 3.19
CA ALA A 7 22.58 -23.50 4.01
C ALA A 7 21.44 -22.63 3.51
N SER A 8 20.21 -23.13 3.50
CA SER A 8 19.00 -22.36 3.28
C SER A 8 17.89 -22.92 4.15
N GLY A 9 16.84 -22.16 4.39
CA GLY A 9 15.75 -22.66 5.20
C GLY A 9 14.56 -21.74 5.24
N GLN A 10 13.45 -22.29 5.71
CA GLN A 10 12.17 -21.60 5.78
C GLN A 10 11.37 -22.08 6.99
N PRO A 11 10.53 -21.22 7.58
CA PRO A 11 9.58 -21.65 8.59
C PRO A 11 8.52 -22.56 7.93
N ILE A 12 8.27 -23.71 8.53
CA ILE A 12 7.26 -24.67 8.03
C ILE A 12 5.99 -24.67 8.89
N ARG A 13 6.12 -24.43 10.19
CA ARG A 13 5.01 -24.52 11.14
C ARG A 13 5.25 -23.61 12.34
N LYS A 14 4.19 -23.01 12.86
CA LYS A 14 4.21 -22.33 14.15
C LYS A 14 3.46 -23.18 15.17
N SER A 15 4.16 -23.65 16.19
CA SER A 15 3.59 -24.38 17.31
C SER A 15 3.52 -23.48 18.55
N GLY A 16 2.77 -23.91 19.57
CA GLY A 16 2.69 -23.18 20.84
C GLY A 16 4.05 -23.03 21.56
N SER A 17 5.03 -23.88 21.22
CA SER A 17 6.38 -23.89 21.78
C SER A 17 7.44 -23.22 20.91
N GLY A 18 7.11 -22.75 19.70
CA GLY A 18 8.08 -22.12 18.81
C GLY A 18 7.70 -22.14 17.33
N THR A 19 8.67 -21.82 16.48
CA THR A 19 8.53 -21.97 15.01
C THR A 19 9.44 -23.10 14.57
N GLU A 20 8.87 -24.10 13.90
CA GLU A 20 9.61 -25.18 13.27
C GLU A 20 10.17 -24.69 11.92
N PHE A 21 11.44 -24.99 11.68
CA PHE A 21 12.16 -24.59 10.47
C PHE A 21 12.61 -25.82 9.69
N LEU A 22 12.39 -25.79 8.39
CA LEU A 22 13.07 -26.68 7.46
C LEU A 22 14.41 -26.04 7.09
N ALA A 23 15.50 -26.67 7.50
CA ALA A 23 16.85 -26.27 7.15
C ALA A 23 17.46 -27.28 6.17
N VAL A 24 17.98 -26.78 5.06
CA VAL A 24 18.61 -27.54 4.00
C VAL A 24 20.07 -27.13 3.92
N PHE A 25 20.94 -28.13 3.91
CA PHE A 25 22.39 -27.95 3.81
C PHE A 25 22.90 -28.76 2.61
N ALA A 26 23.82 -28.18 1.85
CA ALA A 26 24.48 -28.87 0.75
C ALA A 26 25.97 -28.51 0.72
N PRO A 27 26.86 -29.48 0.43
CA PRO A 27 28.26 -29.22 0.12
C PRO A 27 28.40 -28.17 -0.99
N SER A 28 29.35 -27.26 -0.83
CA SER A 28 29.63 -26.21 -1.82
C SER A 28 29.95 -26.82 -3.18
N GLU A 29 30.72 -27.91 -3.22
CA GLU A 29 31.03 -28.67 -4.42
C GLU A 29 29.78 -29.09 -5.21
N ASN A 30 28.71 -29.54 -4.55
CA ASN A 30 27.49 -29.97 -5.22
C ASN A 30 26.74 -28.78 -5.84
N VAL A 31 26.66 -27.66 -5.10
CA VAL A 31 25.99 -26.45 -5.59
C VAL A 31 26.78 -25.84 -6.76
N HIS A 32 28.12 -25.78 -6.65
CA HIS A 32 28.98 -25.30 -7.73
C HIS A 32 28.91 -26.22 -8.95
N PHE A 33 28.94 -27.54 -8.76
CA PHE A 33 28.80 -28.51 -9.85
C PHE A 33 27.50 -28.29 -10.63
N LEU A 34 26.35 -28.17 -9.94
CA LEU A 34 25.07 -27.90 -10.59
C LEU A 34 25.05 -26.54 -11.29
N TYR A 35 25.62 -25.51 -10.66
CA TYR A 35 25.71 -24.17 -11.22
C TYR A 35 26.53 -24.14 -12.51
N ASP A 36 27.71 -24.76 -12.49
CA ASP A 36 28.63 -24.81 -13.62
C ASP A 36 28.11 -25.71 -14.74
N ALA A 37 27.49 -26.85 -14.41
CA ALA A 37 26.84 -27.74 -15.38
C ALA A 37 25.80 -26.98 -16.23
N LEU A 38 24.96 -26.16 -15.60
CA LEU A 38 24.01 -25.29 -16.31
C LEU A 38 24.74 -24.17 -17.08
N GLY A 39 25.83 -23.64 -16.51
CA GLY A 39 26.69 -22.65 -17.16
C GLY A 39 27.27 -23.13 -18.49
N TYR A 40 27.71 -24.39 -18.58
CA TYR A 40 28.19 -25.00 -19.84
C TYR A 40 27.10 -25.06 -20.91
N ALA A 41 25.84 -25.26 -20.50
CA ALA A 41 24.67 -25.18 -21.39
C ALA A 41 24.24 -23.74 -21.72
N LYS A 42 25.02 -22.73 -21.31
CA LYS A 42 24.70 -21.28 -21.40
C LYS A 42 23.42 -20.90 -20.65
N LEU A 43 23.03 -21.69 -19.66
CA LEU A 43 21.92 -21.40 -18.75
C LEU A 43 22.48 -20.81 -17.46
N LYS A 44 21.76 -19.85 -16.87
CA LYS A 44 22.08 -19.30 -15.55
C LYS A 44 20.99 -19.72 -14.59
N PRO A 45 21.27 -20.57 -13.59
CA PRO A 45 20.24 -20.93 -12.62
C PRO A 45 19.87 -19.71 -11.78
N SER A 46 18.58 -19.43 -11.66
CA SER A 46 18.05 -18.50 -10.64
C SER A 46 17.87 -19.18 -9.29
N VAL A 47 17.95 -20.51 -9.27
CA VAL A 47 17.55 -21.34 -8.15
C VAL A 47 18.37 -22.63 -8.11
N VAL A 48 18.82 -23.01 -6.91
CA VAL A 48 19.22 -24.39 -6.59
C VAL A 48 18.49 -24.81 -5.31
N GLU A 49 17.80 -25.94 -5.35
CA GLU A 49 16.89 -26.42 -4.30
C GLU A 49 16.98 -27.94 -4.15
N CYS A 50 16.56 -28.46 -3.00
CA CYS A 50 16.35 -29.89 -2.80
C CYS A 50 14.98 -30.37 -3.31
N ALA A 51 14.87 -31.67 -3.58
CA ALA A 51 13.64 -32.31 -4.03
C ALA A 51 12.44 -32.06 -3.08
N GLN A 52 12.65 -32.03 -1.77
CA GLN A 52 11.59 -31.79 -0.78
C GLN A 52 10.91 -30.42 -0.97
N GLY A 53 11.67 -29.39 -1.32
CA GLY A 53 11.12 -28.06 -1.58
C GLY A 53 10.32 -27.99 -2.89
N ALA A 54 10.74 -28.75 -3.91
CA ALA A 54 9.96 -28.96 -5.11
C ALA A 54 8.64 -29.72 -4.82
N LEU A 55 8.69 -30.77 -3.99
CA LEU A 55 7.50 -31.52 -3.56
C LEU A 55 6.53 -30.66 -2.73
N LEU A 56 7.05 -29.76 -1.88
CA LEU A 56 6.21 -28.79 -1.18
C LEU A 56 5.47 -27.87 -2.15
N THR A 57 6.17 -27.41 -3.19
CA THR A 57 5.58 -26.60 -4.25
C THR A 57 4.52 -27.40 -5.01
N LEU A 58 4.78 -28.66 -5.37
CA LEU A 58 3.79 -29.53 -6.01
C LEU A 58 2.56 -29.75 -5.15
N ASN A 59 2.73 -30.03 -3.86
CA ASN A 59 1.63 -30.22 -2.94
C ASN A 59 0.68 -29.00 -2.94
N ALA A 60 1.23 -27.79 -2.85
CA ALA A 60 0.45 -26.56 -2.85
C ALA A 60 -0.22 -26.23 -4.20
N ILE A 61 0.31 -26.75 -5.32
CA ILE A 61 -0.25 -26.49 -6.65
C ILE A 61 -1.32 -27.52 -7.02
N CYS A 62 -1.09 -28.80 -6.68
CA CYS A 62 -2.00 -29.90 -6.98
C CYS A 62 -3.20 -29.93 -6.04
N PHE A 63 -3.04 -29.46 -4.80
CA PHE A 63 -4.04 -29.63 -3.76
C PHE A 63 -4.40 -28.32 -3.07
N LYS A 64 -5.70 -28.06 -2.93
CA LYS A 64 -6.24 -26.85 -2.28
C LYS A 64 -6.75 -27.10 -0.85
N ALA A 65 -7.34 -28.27 -0.63
CA ALA A 65 -7.90 -28.63 0.67
C ALA A 65 -6.78 -29.16 1.59
N PRO A 66 -6.75 -28.77 2.88
CA PRO A 66 -5.84 -29.38 3.85
C PRO A 66 -6.19 -30.86 4.07
N ALA A 67 -5.20 -31.74 4.03
CA ALA A 67 -5.37 -33.18 4.31
C ALA A 67 -4.01 -33.83 4.57
N LYS A 68 -3.99 -34.95 5.29
CA LYS A 68 -2.77 -35.75 5.50
C LYS A 68 -2.46 -36.52 4.22
N ARG A 69 -1.34 -36.21 3.56
CA ARG A 69 -0.94 -36.91 2.32
C ARG A 69 0.56 -37.02 2.18
N ALA A 70 1.00 -38.04 1.48
CA ALA A 70 2.40 -38.19 1.11
C ALA A 70 2.59 -38.02 -0.39
N LEU A 71 3.70 -37.42 -0.79
CA LEU A 71 4.17 -37.39 -2.18
C LEU A 71 5.50 -38.14 -2.25
N MET A 72 5.67 -38.97 -3.26
CA MET A 72 6.93 -39.67 -3.54
C MET A 72 7.40 -39.36 -4.96
N GLU A 73 8.55 -38.72 -5.07
CA GLU A 73 9.30 -38.66 -6.32
C GLU A 73 10.05 -39.98 -6.48
N VAL A 74 9.72 -40.71 -7.54
CA VAL A 74 10.25 -42.03 -7.86
C VAL A 74 11.18 -41.89 -9.06
N GLU A 75 12.48 -42.02 -8.83
CA GLU A 75 13.49 -42.15 -9.89
C GLU A 75 14.01 -43.59 -9.95
N SER A 76 14.90 -43.89 -10.89
CA SER A 76 15.45 -45.24 -11.05
C SER A 76 16.33 -45.67 -9.88
N ASP A 77 17.09 -44.74 -9.32
CA ASP A 77 18.16 -44.95 -8.34
C ASP A 77 17.81 -44.46 -6.94
N LEU A 78 16.99 -43.41 -6.85
CA LEU A 78 16.58 -42.81 -5.58
C LEU A 78 15.10 -42.44 -5.59
N CYS A 79 14.44 -42.59 -4.44
CA CYS A 79 13.11 -42.01 -4.25
C CYS A 79 13.12 -41.00 -3.10
N THR A 80 12.43 -39.87 -3.28
CA THR A 80 12.20 -38.89 -2.21
C THR A 80 10.76 -38.93 -1.78
N LEU A 81 10.52 -39.32 -0.53
CA LEU A 81 9.19 -39.36 0.08
C LEU A 81 9.02 -38.17 1.02
N THR A 82 7.91 -37.44 0.89
CA THR A 82 7.57 -36.29 1.75
C THR A 82 6.13 -36.36 2.22
N ALA A 83 5.93 -36.23 3.53
CA ALA A 83 4.63 -36.22 4.20
C ALA A 83 4.18 -34.80 4.53
N PHE A 84 2.92 -34.53 4.25
CA PHE A 84 2.25 -33.25 4.50
C PHE A 84 1.01 -33.45 5.38
N GLU A 85 0.68 -32.41 6.14
CA GLU A 85 -0.55 -32.23 6.91
C GLU A 85 -1.22 -30.89 6.56
N ALA A 86 -2.34 -30.58 7.23
CA ALA A 86 -3.10 -29.35 7.05
C ALA A 86 -2.27 -28.07 7.25
N ASP A 87 -1.28 -28.13 8.13
CA ASP A 87 -0.41 -27.02 8.51
C ASP A 87 0.96 -27.04 7.81
N GLY A 88 1.19 -27.99 6.87
CA GLY A 88 2.35 -27.98 5.99
C GLY A 88 3.15 -29.27 6.00
N TYR A 89 4.47 -29.14 5.88
CA TYR A 89 5.43 -30.24 5.85
C TYR A 89 5.56 -30.92 7.22
N ARG A 90 5.68 -32.26 7.26
CA ARG A 90 5.87 -33.00 8.52
C ARG A 90 7.08 -33.93 8.53
N PHE A 91 7.21 -34.81 7.56
CA PHE A 91 8.34 -35.76 7.48
C PHE A 91 8.89 -35.85 6.06
N SER A 92 10.14 -36.27 5.94
CA SER A 92 10.71 -36.72 4.67
C SER A 92 11.64 -37.89 4.91
N ALA A 93 11.72 -38.76 3.92
CA ALA A 93 12.65 -39.87 3.86
C ALA A 93 13.18 -40.00 2.45
N THR A 94 14.40 -40.51 2.34
CA THR A 94 14.99 -40.93 1.07
C THR A 94 15.03 -42.45 1.07
N LEU A 95 14.57 -43.04 -0.02
CA LEU A 95 14.47 -44.48 -0.22
C LEU A 95 15.24 -44.90 -1.46
N SER A 96 15.42 -46.19 -1.62
CA SER A 96 15.98 -46.79 -2.83
C SER A 96 15.10 -46.52 -4.03
N GLY A 97 15.71 -46.38 -5.21
CA GLY A 97 14.99 -46.14 -6.47
C GLY A 97 14.12 -47.30 -6.93
N SER A 98 13.33 -47.03 -7.97
CA SER A 98 12.43 -48.01 -8.59
C SER A 98 13.11 -49.17 -9.33
N ALA A 99 14.43 -49.15 -9.48
CA ALA A 99 15.19 -50.28 -10.03
C ALA A 99 15.03 -51.56 -9.19
N ASP A 100 14.87 -51.43 -7.87
CA ASP A 100 14.51 -52.54 -6.97
C ASP A 100 13.16 -52.25 -6.31
N GLN A 101 12.07 -52.62 -7.01
CA GLN A 101 10.71 -52.40 -6.51
C GLN A 101 10.41 -53.15 -5.21
N ASN A 102 11.09 -54.27 -4.94
CA ASN A 102 10.87 -55.02 -3.70
C ASN A 102 11.48 -54.29 -2.52
N LEU A 103 12.71 -53.79 -2.67
CA LEU A 103 13.34 -52.97 -1.64
C LEU A 103 12.55 -51.69 -1.39
N LEU A 104 12.11 -50.99 -2.44
CA LEU A 104 11.29 -49.78 -2.31
C LEU A 104 10.00 -50.04 -1.53
N LYS A 105 9.31 -51.17 -1.76
CA LYS A 105 8.10 -51.55 -1.00
C LYS A 105 8.40 -51.76 0.48
N ILE A 106 9.44 -52.52 0.80
CA ILE A 106 9.84 -52.82 2.18
C ILE A 106 10.21 -51.53 2.92
N GLU A 107 11.01 -50.68 2.28
CA GLU A 107 11.42 -49.40 2.86
C GLU A 107 10.22 -48.46 3.03
N SER A 108 9.32 -48.39 2.05
CA SER A 108 8.10 -47.58 2.14
C SER A 108 7.23 -48.03 3.31
N ALA A 109 6.95 -49.34 3.43
CA ALA A 109 6.15 -49.89 4.51
C ALA A 109 6.78 -49.62 5.89
N ARG A 110 8.10 -49.77 6.00
CA ARG A 110 8.85 -49.45 7.22
C ARG A 110 8.73 -47.97 7.59
N ILE A 111 8.90 -47.05 6.64
CA ILE A 111 8.80 -45.62 6.90
C ILE A 111 7.37 -45.24 7.32
N PHE A 112 6.34 -45.75 6.65
CA PHE A 112 4.96 -45.45 7.04
C PHE A 112 4.59 -46.04 8.40
N SER A 113 5.11 -47.22 8.77
CA SER A 113 4.98 -47.76 10.12
C SER A 113 5.60 -46.81 11.17
N LEU A 114 6.82 -46.32 10.92
CA LEU A 114 7.49 -45.36 11.81
C LEU A 114 6.76 -44.01 11.92
N TRP A 115 6.07 -43.60 10.87
CA TRP A 115 5.26 -42.37 10.88
C TRP A 115 3.92 -42.57 11.57
N SER A 116 3.32 -43.76 11.45
CA SER A 116 2.12 -44.14 12.19
C SER A 116 2.35 -44.11 13.70
N ASP A 117 3.52 -44.57 14.17
CA ASP A 117 3.93 -44.47 15.57
C ASP A 117 4.05 -43.00 16.07
N LYS A 118 4.06 -42.03 15.15
CA LYS A 118 4.10 -40.58 15.41
C LYS A 118 2.79 -39.88 15.05
N ASP A 119 1.67 -40.61 15.09
CA ASP A 119 0.31 -40.16 14.80
C ASP A 119 0.10 -39.62 13.36
N TYR A 120 0.88 -40.14 12.41
CA TYR A 120 0.75 -39.79 11.00
C TYR A 120 0.33 -40.99 10.15
N ALA A 121 -0.91 -40.92 9.66
CA ALA A 121 -1.45 -41.81 8.64
C ALA A 121 -1.94 -40.95 7.46
N PRO A 122 -1.34 -41.05 6.27
CA PRO A 122 -1.82 -40.33 5.10
C PRO A 122 -3.12 -40.94 4.58
N GLU A 123 -3.99 -40.10 4.01
CA GLU A 123 -5.18 -40.56 3.28
C GLU A 123 -4.80 -41.24 1.97
N ALA A 124 -3.76 -40.71 1.31
CA ALA A 124 -3.20 -41.26 0.09
C ALA A 124 -1.71 -40.92 -0.07
N LEU A 125 -1.01 -41.75 -0.83
CA LEU A 125 0.32 -41.52 -1.36
C LEU A 125 0.21 -41.19 -2.85
N TYR A 126 0.81 -40.08 -3.28
CA TYR A 126 0.85 -39.66 -4.66
C TYR A 126 2.25 -39.84 -5.25
N LEU A 127 2.36 -40.55 -6.37
CA LEU A 127 3.62 -40.82 -7.05
C LEU A 127 3.89 -39.83 -8.18
N CYS A 128 5.11 -39.33 -8.27
CA CYS A 128 5.64 -38.57 -9.40
C CYS A 128 7.08 -39.01 -9.71
N GLY A 129 7.72 -38.41 -10.71
CA GLY A 129 9.06 -38.81 -11.15
C GLY A 129 9.01 -39.85 -12.28
N SER A 130 10.18 -40.12 -12.86
CA SER A 130 10.29 -40.96 -14.08
C SER A 130 9.88 -42.42 -13.86
N GLY A 131 10.00 -42.94 -12.64
CA GLY A 131 9.60 -44.29 -12.25
C GLY A 131 8.15 -44.42 -11.78
N ALA A 132 7.38 -43.33 -11.72
CA ALA A 132 5.98 -43.38 -11.30
C ALA A 132 5.10 -43.99 -12.38
N THR A 133 4.68 -45.24 -12.17
CA THR A 133 3.80 -46.00 -13.07
C THR A 133 2.57 -46.51 -12.32
N GLU A 134 1.49 -46.77 -13.05
CA GLU A 134 0.27 -47.35 -12.46
C GLU A 134 0.53 -48.74 -11.85
N ALA A 135 1.42 -49.53 -12.47
CA ALA A 135 1.82 -50.83 -11.94
C ALA A 135 2.54 -50.71 -10.58
N LEU A 136 3.45 -49.73 -10.45
CA LEU A 136 4.11 -49.45 -9.18
C LEU A 136 3.11 -48.95 -8.13
N ALA A 137 2.20 -48.04 -8.51
CA ALA A 137 1.16 -47.53 -7.62
C ALA A 137 0.29 -48.67 -7.06
N ALA A 138 -0.23 -49.54 -7.94
CA ALA A 138 -1.03 -50.69 -7.53
C ALA A 138 -0.25 -51.63 -6.59
N SER A 139 1.03 -51.86 -6.89
CA SER A 139 1.85 -52.76 -6.08
C SER A 139 2.24 -52.18 -4.72
N LEU A 140 2.44 -50.86 -4.62
CA LEU A 140 2.61 -50.17 -3.35
C LEU A 140 1.30 -50.12 -2.55
N ALA A 141 0.15 -49.90 -3.20
CA ALA A 141 -1.14 -49.90 -2.53
C ALA A 141 -1.44 -51.23 -1.83
N ASP A 142 -1.16 -52.35 -2.50
CA ASP A 142 -1.29 -53.69 -1.94
C ASP A 142 -0.41 -53.90 -0.71
N THR A 143 0.83 -53.36 -0.74
CA THR A 143 1.77 -53.49 0.38
C THR A 143 1.43 -52.56 1.56
N LEU A 144 1.01 -51.34 1.26
CA LEU A 144 0.82 -50.27 2.25
C LEU A 144 -0.57 -50.28 2.89
N GLY A 145 -1.56 -50.88 2.23
CA GLY A 145 -2.93 -50.99 2.76
C GLY A 145 -3.73 -49.68 2.71
N PHE A 146 -3.29 -48.68 1.94
CA PHE A 146 -4.02 -47.43 1.69
C PHE A 146 -3.84 -46.96 0.23
N ALA A 147 -4.57 -45.92 -0.17
CA ALA A 147 -4.59 -45.46 -1.54
C ALA A 147 -3.21 -44.96 -2.02
N VAL A 148 -2.75 -45.50 -3.16
CA VAL A 148 -1.56 -45.03 -3.86
C VAL A 148 -1.95 -44.68 -5.29
N GLU A 149 -1.75 -43.44 -5.69
CA GLU A 149 -2.20 -42.91 -6.98
C GLU A 149 -1.06 -42.16 -7.68
N LEU A 150 -1.16 -41.99 -9.00
CA LEU A 150 -0.30 -41.04 -9.70
C LEU A 150 -0.69 -39.61 -9.34
N LEU A 151 0.28 -38.71 -9.25
CA LEU A 151 0.04 -37.31 -8.93
C LEU A 151 -0.96 -36.70 -9.94
N PRO A 152 -2.06 -36.06 -9.50
CA PRO A 152 -3.06 -35.50 -10.41
C PRO A 152 -2.50 -34.29 -11.17
N PHE A 153 -2.86 -34.18 -12.46
CA PHE A 153 -2.41 -33.06 -13.29
C PHE A 153 -3.10 -31.74 -12.92
N VAL A 154 -2.32 -30.65 -12.88
CA VAL A 154 -2.82 -29.32 -12.52
C VAL A 154 -3.33 -28.56 -13.74
N GLN A 155 -4.54 -28.92 -14.18
CA GLN A 155 -5.17 -28.36 -15.39
C GLN A 155 -5.36 -26.84 -15.36
N VAL A 156 -5.58 -26.25 -14.19
CA VAL A 156 -5.97 -24.82 -14.07
C VAL A 156 -4.82 -23.89 -14.42
N LYS A 157 -3.58 -24.38 -14.44
CA LYS A 157 -2.39 -23.52 -14.39
C LYS A 157 -1.30 -23.85 -15.41
N VAL A 158 -1.44 -24.94 -16.16
CA VAL A 158 -0.42 -25.42 -17.11
C VAL A 158 -1.07 -25.80 -18.42
N VAL A 159 -0.59 -25.21 -19.51
CA VAL A 159 -0.99 -25.57 -20.88
C VAL A 159 0.08 -26.49 -21.45
N ALA A 160 -0.25 -27.77 -21.63
CA ALA A 160 0.63 -28.76 -22.23
C ALA A 160 -0.08 -29.45 -23.40
N LYS A 161 0.69 -29.90 -24.39
CA LYS A 161 0.15 -30.68 -25.51
C LYS A 161 -0.28 -32.06 -25.00
N ALA A 162 -1.29 -32.68 -25.63
CA ALA A 162 -1.79 -34.00 -25.23
C ALA A 162 -0.68 -35.07 -25.08
N ALA A 163 0.29 -35.09 -26.00
CA ALA A 163 1.43 -36.00 -25.96
C ALA A 163 2.39 -35.77 -24.76
N GLN A 164 2.40 -34.58 -24.16
CA GLN A 164 3.19 -34.27 -22.97
C GLN A 164 2.40 -34.56 -21.69
N LEU A 165 1.07 -34.47 -21.75
CA LEU A 165 0.19 -34.81 -20.62
C LEU A 165 0.21 -36.30 -20.30
N SER A 166 0.42 -37.18 -21.28
CA SER A 166 0.52 -38.62 -21.05
C SER A 166 1.74 -39.03 -20.21
N THR A 167 2.76 -38.17 -20.12
CA THR A 167 3.96 -38.42 -19.31
C THR A 167 4.04 -37.48 -18.09
N TRP A 168 2.94 -36.79 -17.75
CA TRP A 168 2.93 -35.70 -16.76
C TRP A 168 3.70 -35.97 -15.46
N PRO A 169 3.48 -37.09 -14.76
CA PRO A 169 4.11 -37.27 -13.45
C PRO A 169 5.64 -37.26 -13.54
N SER A 170 6.22 -37.62 -14.70
CA SER A 170 7.67 -37.70 -14.91
C SER A 170 8.37 -36.34 -14.95
N TRP A 171 7.63 -35.25 -15.17
CA TRP A 171 8.19 -33.89 -15.21
C TRP A 171 7.58 -32.99 -14.12
N ALA A 172 6.98 -33.59 -13.09
CA ALA A 172 6.39 -32.86 -11.97
C ALA A 172 7.42 -31.96 -11.26
N VAL A 173 8.62 -32.46 -10.94
CA VAL A 173 9.66 -31.65 -10.26
C VAL A 173 10.14 -30.47 -11.11
N PRO A 174 10.50 -30.65 -12.41
CA PRO A 174 10.74 -29.52 -13.30
C PRO A 174 9.60 -28.50 -13.34
N LEU A 175 8.33 -28.96 -13.36
CA LEU A 175 7.18 -28.05 -13.28
C LEU A 175 7.20 -27.28 -11.95
N ALA A 176 7.40 -27.95 -10.83
CA ALA A 176 7.45 -27.35 -9.51
C ALA A 176 8.49 -26.23 -9.43
N LEU A 177 9.70 -26.50 -9.92
CA LEU A 177 10.79 -25.54 -9.97
C LEU A 177 10.44 -24.33 -10.85
N SER A 178 9.84 -24.57 -12.03
CA SER A 178 9.40 -23.49 -12.92
C SER A 178 8.29 -22.64 -12.30
N TRP A 179 7.35 -23.28 -11.59
CA TRP A 179 6.24 -22.61 -10.93
C TRP A 179 6.73 -21.70 -9.81
N ARG A 180 7.73 -22.16 -9.07
CA ARG A 180 8.36 -21.41 -8.00
C ARG A 180 8.92 -20.08 -8.49
N ASP A 181 9.55 -20.06 -9.65
CA ASP A 181 10.13 -18.85 -10.26
C ASP A 181 9.04 -17.93 -10.83
N ALA A 182 7.94 -18.50 -11.36
CA ALA A 182 6.82 -17.75 -11.92
C ALA A 182 5.86 -17.16 -10.86
N SER A 183 5.76 -17.77 -9.68
CA SER A 183 4.81 -17.37 -8.64
C SER A 183 5.37 -16.25 -7.76
N SER A 184 4.57 -15.21 -7.50
CA SER A 184 4.92 -14.14 -6.56
C SER A 184 4.94 -14.60 -5.09
N LYS A 185 4.27 -15.72 -4.79
CA LYS A 185 4.27 -16.41 -3.50
C LYS A 185 4.61 -17.87 -3.75
N ALA A 186 5.89 -18.19 -3.70
CA ALA A 186 6.35 -19.56 -3.81
C ALA A 186 6.10 -20.29 -2.48
N PRO A 187 5.51 -21.50 -2.49
CA PRO A 187 5.35 -22.32 -1.28
C PRO A 187 6.70 -22.72 -0.67
N SER A 188 7.73 -22.85 -1.50
CA SER A 188 9.10 -23.03 -1.06
C SER A 188 9.96 -21.81 -1.40
N GLU A 189 10.63 -21.28 -0.38
CA GLU A 189 11.59 -20.18 -0.44
C GLU A 189 13.05 -20.68 -0.40
N ILE A 190 13.26 -22.00 -0.37
CA ILE A 190 14.59 -22.61 -0.25
C ILE A 190 15.40 -22.27 -1.50
N ASN A 191 16.50 -21.55 -1.31
CA ASN A 191 17.49 -21.32 -2.35
C ASN A 191 18.90 -21.44 -1.78
N LEU A 192 19.68 -22.38 -2.33
CA LEU A 192 21.06 -22.63 -1.94
C LEU A 192 22.04 -21.68 -2.65
N LEU A 193 21.62 -20.98 -3.70
CA LEU A 193 22.43 -19.95 -4.35
C LEU A 193 22.55 -18.72 -3.42
N LYS A 194 23.74 -18.55 -2.83
CA LYS A 194 24.07 -17.44 -1.92
C LYS A 194 25.41 -16.80 -2.28
N GLY A 195 25.66 -15.60 -1.73
CA GLY A 195 26.93 -14.90 -1.89
C GLY A 195 27.26 -14.59 -3.35
N SER A 196 28.41 -15.08 -3.82
CA SER A 196 28.89 -14.90 -5.21
C SER A 196 28.04 -15.60 -6.25
N LEU A 197 27.33 -16.68 -5.88
CA LEU A 197 26.40 -17.40 -6.73
C LEU A 197 24.96 -16.89 -6.63
N ALA A 198 24.70 -15.93 -5.73
CA ALA A 198 23.35 -15.40 -5.55
C ALA A 198 22.83 -14.92 -6.92
N PRO A 199 21.57 -15.25 -7.26
CA PRO A 199 20.98 -14.74 -8.48
C PRO A 199 21.07 -13.23 -8.39
N LYS A 200 21.85 -12.61 -9.28
CA LYS A 200 21.68 -11.18 -9.51
C LYS A 200 20.23 -11.10 -9.93
N ARG A 201 19.35 -10.62 -9.05
CA ARG A 201 17.96 -10.32 -9.38
C ARG A 201 18.08 -9.40 -10.59
N GLY A 202 18.02 -10.00 -11.77
CA GLY A 202 17.90 -9.26 -13.01
C GLY A 202 16.71 -8.40 -12.70
N ALA A 203 16.90 -7.08 -12.79
CA ALA A 203 15.79 -6.15 -12.74
C ALA A 203 14.70 -6.84 -13.55
N PHE A 204 13.61 -7.23 -12.87
CA PHE A 204 12.48 -7.88 -13.51
C PHE A 204 12.20 -7.11 -14.80
N PRO A 205 11.59 -7.70 -15.84
CA PRO A 205 11.15 -6.96 -17.02
C PRO A 205 10.01 -5.97 -16.69
N MET A 206 10.17 -5.18 -15.63
CA MET A 206 9.41 -4.03 -15.19
C MET A 206 9.45 -2.89 -16.20
N ARG A 207 10.19 -3.03 -17.30
CA ARG A 207 10.14 -2.09 -18.44
C ARG A 207 8.72 -1.90 -18.97
N ARG A 208 7.88 -2.94 -18.95
CA ARG A 208 6.48 -2.82 -19.40
C ARG A 208 5.58 -2.06 -18.40
N PRO A 209 5.48 -2.48 -17.12
CA PRO A 209 4.65 -1.75 -16.14
C PRO A 209 5.20 -0.34 -15.82
N ALA A 210 6.53 -0.14 -15.84
CA ALA A 210 7.11 1.19 -15.65
C ALA A 210 6.82 2.14 -16.82
N ALA A 211 6.79 1.63 -18.07
CA ALA A 211 6.39 2.42 -19.22
C ALA A 211 4.91 2.82 -19.16
N THR A 212 4.03 1.93 -18.71
CA THR A 212 2.63 2.31 -18.48
C THR A 212 2.48 3.33 -17.35
N CYS A 213 3.23 3.18 -16.24
CA CYS A 213 3.23 4.19 -15.17
C CYS A 213 3.75 5.55 -15.64
N SER A 214 4.79 5.59 -16.48
CA SER A 214 5.31 6.86 -17.00
C SER A 214 4.33 7.55 -17.95
N VAL A 215 3.58 6.78 -18.75
CA VAL A 215 2.50 7.32 -19.60
C VAL A 215 1.38 7.92 -18.73
N TYR A 216 0.91 7.21 -17.70
CA TYR A 216 -0.12 7.75 -16.80
C TYR A 216 0.36 8.99 -16.03
N ALA A 217 1.61 9.00 -15.57
CA ALA A 217 2.20 10.16 -14.91
C ALA A 217 2.29 11.37 -15.85
N ALA A 218 2.66 11.17 -17.12
CA ALA A 218 2.71 12.23 -18.12
C ALA A 218 1.30 12.80 -18.42
N ILE A 219 0.29 11.95 -18.53
CA ILE A 219 -1.11 12.39 -18.73
C ILE A 219 -1.60 13.20 -17.53
N LEU A 220 -1.34 12.74 -16.30
CA LEU A 220 -1.71 13.47 -15.08
C LEU A 220 -1.00 14.83 -14.99
N ALA A 221 0.29 14.89 -15.33
CA ALA A 221 1.04 16.14 -15.36
C ALA A 221 0.48 17.13 -16.40
N LEU A 222 0.09 16.64 -17.58
CA LEU A 222 -0.55 17.46 -18.62
C LEU A 222 -1.92 17.98 -18.19
N LEU A 223 -2.76 17.14 -17.60
CA LEU A 223 -4.07 17.54 -17.08
C LEU A 223 -3.93 18.60 -15.98
N TRP A 224 -3.00 18.40 -15.05
CA TRP A 224 -2.73 19.34 -13.97
C TRP A 224 -2.18 20.68 -14.48
N GLY A 225 -1.27 20.63 -15.47
CA GLY A 225 -0.74 21.82 -16.13
C GLY A 225 -1.83 22.60 -16.89
N ALA A 226 -2.71 21.90 -17.60
CA ALA A 226 -3.81 22.52 -18.34
C ALA A 226 -4.82 23.21 -17.40
N GLY A 227 -5.17 22.57 -16.27
CA GLY A 227 -6.03 23.17 -15.24
C GLY A 227 -5.43 24.43 -14.63
N SER A 228 -4.16 24.35 -14.22
CA SER A 228 -3.43 25.51 -13.67
C SER A 228 -3.33 26.67 -14.67
N TRP A 229 -3.11 26.38 -15.96
CA TRP A 229 -3.05 27.40 -16.99
C TRP A 229 -4.40 28.08 -17.23
N LEU A 230 -5.50 27.33 -17.17
CA LEU A 230 -6.85 27.86 -17.31
C LEU A 230 -7.21 28.80 -16.15
N GLU A 231 -6.88 28.41 -14.91
CA GLU A 231 -7.11 29.24 -13.72
C GLU A 231 -6.30 30.54 -13.77
N ILE A 232 -5.04 30.47 -14.20
CA ILE A 232 -4.19 31.67 -14.37
C ILE A 232 -4.81 32.61 -15.42
N ARG A 233 -5.34 32.08 -16.53
CA ARG A 233 -6.03 32.90 -17.53
C ARG A 233 -7.29 33.56 -16.98
N GLN A 234 -8.14 32.80 -16.28
CA GLN A 234 -9.36 33.34 -15.70
C GLN A 234 -9.08 34.44 -14.68
N LYS A 235 -8.07 34.24 -13.81
CA LYS A 235 -7.65 35.26 -12.85
C LYS A 235 -7.08 36.50 -13.52
N ASN A 236 -6.32 36.36 -14.60
CA ASN A 236 -5.80 37.50 -15.35
C ASN A 236 -6.91 38.30 -16.04
N GLU A 237 -7.93 37.62 -16.58
CA GLU A 237 -9.10 38.29 -17.17
C GLU A 237 -9.94 39.04 -16.11
N GLU A 238 -10.07 38.49 -14.90
CA GLU A 238 -10.73 39.18 -13.78
C GLU A 238 -9.95 40.41 -13.31
N VAL A 239 -8.63 40.31 -13.21
CA VAL A 239 -7.76 41.45 -12.87
C VAL A 239 -7.87 42.54 -13.92
N GLU A 240 -7.86 42.20 -15.22
CA GLU A 240 -7.98 43.19 -16.28
C GLU A 240 -9.37 43.85 -16.30
N LYS A 241 -10.44 43.10 -15.99
CA LYS A 241 -11.79 43.65 -15.82
C LYS A 241 -11.88 44.59 -14.63
N LEU A 242 -11.28 44.22 -13.49
CA LEU A 242 -11.23 45.05 -12.30
C LEU A 242 -10.43 46.34 -12.55
N GLN A 243 -9.28 46.25 -13.20
CA GLN A 243 -8.50 47.43 -13.58
C GLN A 243 -9.27 48.36 -14.53
N LYS A 244 -9.96 47.81 -15.54
CA LYS A 244 -10.82 48.63 -16.42
C LYS A 244 -11.99 49.27 -15.65
N ALA A 245 -12.59 48.57 -14.70
CA ALA A 245 -13.66 49.11 -13.87
C ALA A 245 -13.15 50.25 -12.97
N ILE A 246 -11.99 50.08 -12.33
CA ILE A 246 -11.35 51.11 -11.49
C ILE A 246 -10.98 52.33 -12.35
N ALA A 247 -10.30 52.13 -13.48
CA ALA A 247 -9.96 53.20 -14.42
C ALA A 247 -11.19 53.98 -14.90
N SER A 248 -12.26 53.27 -15.27
CA SER A 248 -13.51 53.91 -15.74
C SER A 248 -14.21 54.71 -14.64
N THR A 249 -14.18 54.21 -13.40
CA THR A 249 -14.77 54.90 -12.24
C THR A 249 -13.93 56.10 -11.83
N PHE A 250 -12.61 55.99 -11.89
CA PHE A 250 -11.68 57.07 -11.60
C PHE A 250 -11.82 58.22 -12.62
N GLN A 251 -11.87 57.88 -13.91
CA GLN A 251 -12.01 58.86 -15.00
C GLN A 251 -13.39 59.54 -15.01
N ALA A 252 -14.45 58.86 -14.56
CA ALA A 252 -15.78 59.43 -14.40
C ALA A 252 -15.86 60.46 -13.25
N ASN A 253 -15.05 60.31 -12.20
CA ASN A 253 -15.05 61.19 -11.03
C ASN A 253 -14.01 62.33 -11.12
N PHE A 254 -12.95 62.17 -11.92
CA PHE A 254 -11.86 63.17 -12.05
C PHE A 254 -11.46 63.42 -13.52
N PRO A 255 -12.29 64.15 -14.30
CA PRO A 255 -12.08 64.33 -15.75
C PRO A 255 -10.87 65.18 -16.15
N ASP A 256 -10.28 65.95 -15.24
CA ASP A 256 -9.14 66.85 -15.52
C ASP A 256 -7.75 66.19 -15.37
N VAL A 257 -7.66 64.95 -14.90
CA VAL A 257 -6.39 64.24 -14.70
C VAL A 257 -6.00 63.46 -15.95
N LYS A 258 -5.09 64.01 -16.76
CA LYS A 258 -4.66 63.43 -18.06
C LYS A 258 -3.63 62.31 -17.98
N ASN A 259 -3.16 61.91 -16.80
CA ASN A 259 -2.18 60.83 -16.68
C ASN A 259 -2.42 59.95 -15.44
N VAL A 260 -3.07 58.81 -15.69
CA VAL A 260 -3.41 57.81 -14.68
C VAL A 260 -2.29 56.78 -14.63
N ALA A 261 -1.34 56.98 -13.71
CA ALA A 261 -0.24 56.03 -13.50
C ALA A 261 -0.46 55.15 -12.25
N ASP A 262 -1.26 55.60 -11.28
CA ASP A 262 -1.49 54.89 -10.02
C ASP A 262 -2.80 55.38 -9.36
N GLU A 263 -3.90 54.68 -9.64
CA GLU A 263 -5.27 55.12 -9.34
C GLU A 263 -5.58 55.18 -7.84
N LEU A 264 -5.03 54.24 -7.07
CA LEU A 264 -5.24 54.15 -5.61
C LEU A 264 -4.56 55.28 -4.85
N SER A 265 -3.30 55.60 -5.19
CA SER A 265 -2.54 56.64 -4.52
C SER A 265 -3.03 58.04 -4.86
N GLN A 266 -3.60 58.24 -6.06
CA GLN A 266 -4.23 59.50 -6.44
C GLN A 266 -5.62 59.69 -5.81
N THR A 267 -6.40 58.61 -5.65
CA THR A 267 -7.71 58.69 -4.96
C THR A 267 -7.54 58.99 -3.47
N GLN A 268 -6.54 58.38 -2.80
CA GLN A 268 -6.24 58.67 -1.40
C GLN A 268 -5.85 60.14 -1.19
N LYS A 269 -5.01 60.70 -2.08
CA LYS A 269 -4.67 62.13 -2.03
C LYS A 269 -5.88 63.04 -2.23
N ALA A 270 -6.77 62.73 -3.17
CA ALA A 270 -7.97 63.54 -3.39
C ALA A 270 -8.93 63.50 -2.19
N VAL A 271 -9.02 62.35 -1.48
CA VAL A 271 -9.81 62.25 -0.25
C VAL A 271 -9.17 63.03 0.89
N ASP A 272 -7.84 62.95 1.04
CA ASP A 272 -7.09 63.71 2.05
C ASP A 272 -7.23 65.23 1.82
N ASP A 273 -7.16 65.68 0.57
CA ASP A 273 -7.33 67.09 0.20
C ASP A 273 -8.78 67.58 0.50
N LEU A 274 -9.79 66.75 0.26
CA LEU A 274 -11.19 67.05 0.60
C LEU A 274 -11.44 67.05 2.12
N GLU A 275 -10.72 66.22 2.88
CA GLU A 275 -10.75 66.24 4.35
C GLU A 275 -10.05 67.48 4.93
N GLU A 276 -8.95 67.93 4.33
CA GLU A 276 -8.30 69.19 4.69
C GLU A 276 -9.19 70.40 4.37
N GLU A 277 -9.88 70.41 3.22
CA GLU A 277 -10.82 71.47 2.87
C GLU A 277 -12.03 71.50 3.82
N LYS A 278 -12.52 70.32 4.25
CA LYS A 278 -13.55 70.21 5.31
C LYS A 278 -13.05 70.70 6.66
N LYS A 279 -11.80 70.44 7.05
CA LYS A 279 -11.20 70.98 8.28
C LYS A 279 -11.04 72.51 8.21
N ALA A 280 -10.68 73.04 7.05
CA ALA A 280 -10.58 74.48 6.83
C ALA A 280 -11.96 75.17 6.88
N LEU A 281 -13.00 74.54 6.36
CA LEU A 281 -14.39 75.03 6.44
C LEU A 281 -15.04 74.81 7.82
N GLY A 282 -14.61 73.80 8.57
CA GLY A 282 -15.10 73.46 9.91
C GLY A 282 -14.70 74.45 11.01
N SER A 283 -13.75 75.36 10.75
CA SER A 283 -13.32 76.40 11.70
C SER A 283 -14.25 77.64 11.72
N LEU A 284 -15.24 77.75 10.83
CA LEU A 284 -16.10 78.95 10.72
C LEU A 284 -17.55 78.74 11.18
N ALA A 285 -17.93 77.54 11.61
CA ALA A 285 -19.30 77.20 12.02
C ALA A 285 -19.38 76.73 13.49
N ASP A 286 -18.75 77.45 14.41
CA ASP A 286 -18.78 77.15 15.85
C ASP A 286 -19.99 77.80 16.57
N ARG A 287 -21.20 77.51 16.09
CA ARG A 287 -22.44 77.79 16.83
C ARG A 287 -23.49 76.75 16.47
N GLU A 288 -23.87 75.93 17.46
CA GLU A 288 -25.24 75.42 17.73
C GLU A 288 -25.33 73.99 18.30
N ILE A 289 -24.36 73.53 19.10
CA ILE A 289 -24.63 72.40 20.00
C ILE A 289 -24.28 72.81 21.44
N SER A 290 -25.22 73.52 22.08
CA SER A 290 -25.15 73.78 23.52
C SER A 290 -25.23 72.44 24.27
N PRO A 291 -24.39 72.18 25.28
CA PRO A 291 -24.45 70.97 26.11
C PRO A 291 -25.84 70.72 26.74
N LEU A 292 -26.62 71.79 26.94
CA LEU A 292 -28.00 71.72 27.42
C LEU A 292 -28.98 71.14 26.38
N THR A 293 -28.73 71.36 25.09
CA THR A 293 -29.52 70.75 24.00
C THR A 293 -29.28 69.24 23.93
N VAL A 294 -28.03 68.81 24.11
CA VAL A 294 -27.66 67.39 24.15
C VAL A 294 -28.27 66.70 25.37
N LEU A 295 -28.20 67.33 26.56
CA LEU A 295 -28.87 66.83 27.77
C LEU A 295 -30.39 66.72 27.61
N LYS A 296 -31.03 67.67 26.92
CA LYS A 296 -32.49 67.64 26.66
C LYS A 296 -32.88 66.49 25.74
N VAL A 297 -32.09 66.23 24.69
CA VAL A 297 -32.32 65.10 23.77
C VAL A 297 -32.14 63.77 24.50
N ILE A 298 -31.06 63.63 25.28
CA ILE A 298 -30.79 62.42 26.08
C ILE A 298 -31.92 62.19 27.09
N SER A 299 -32.31 63.21 27.85
CA SER A 299 -33.40 63.12 28.83
C SER A 299 -34.74 62.76 28.19
N SER A 300 -35.02 63.22 26.96
CA SER A 300 -36.27 62.89 26.26
C SER A 300 -36.35 61.46 25.75
N LYS A 301 -35.21 60.78 25.58
CA LYS A 301 -35.13 59.39 25.10
C LYS A 301 -35.01 58.36 26.21
N ILE A 302 -34.69 58.78 27.45
CA ILE A 302 -34.63 57.87 28.59
C ILE A 302 -36.08 57.51 29.02
N PRO A 303 -36.45 56.21 29.06
CA PRO A 303 -37.78 55.80 29.49
C PRO A 303 -38.04 56.19 30.95
N LYS A 304 -39.26 56.65 31.26
CA LYS A 304 -39.65 57.14 32.61
C LYS A 304 -39.51 56.10 33.73
N GLU A 305 -39.45 54.83 33.36
CA GLU A 305 -39.10 53.72 34.22
C GLU A 305 -38.09 52.83 33.49
N PRO A 306 -37.03 52.37 34.17
CA PRO A 306 -36.72 52.53 35.59
C PRO A 306 -36.15 53.91 35.95
N VAL A 307 -36.27 54.33 37.22
CA VAL A 307 -35.70 55.60 37.71
C VAL A 307 -34.17 55.55 37.61
N VAL A 308 -33.59 56.47 36.84
CA VAL A 308 -32.14 56.63 36.68
C VAL A 308 -31.75 57.97 37.27
N GLU A 309 -30.86 57.95 38.25
CA GLU A 309 -30.32 59.16 38.88
C GLU A 309 -28.93 59.46 38.27
N MET A 310 -28.85 60.51 37.47
CA MET A 310 -27.59 60.92 36.82
C MET A 310 -26.79 61.83 37.74
N ARG A 311 -25.52 61.49 37.96
CA ARG A 311 -24.62 62.23 38.85
C ARG A 311 -23.64 63.12 38.10
N GLU A 312 -23.18 62.69 36.92
CA GLU A 312 -22.17 63.42 36.16
C GLU A 312 -22.39 63.31 34.64
N PHE A 313 -22.22 64.44 33.95
CA PHE A 313 -22.30 64.53 32.48
C PHE A 313 -21.13 65.35 31.94
N GLN A 314 -20.38 64.77 31.00
CA GLN A 314 -19.26 65.42 30.34
C GLN A 314 -19.36 65.20 28.83
N ALA A 315 -19.31 66.30 28.06
CA ALA A 315 -19.38 66.27 26.59
C ALA A 315 -18.12 66.89 25.99
N GLU A 316 -17.38 66.07 25.23
CA GLU A 316 -16.24 66.45 24.41
C GLU A 316 -16.60 66.28 22.93
N PRO A 317 -15.90 66.94 21.98
CA PRO A 317 -16.25 66.91 20.55
C PRO A 317 -16.37 65.51 19.93
N GLU A 318 -15.66 64.52 20.47
CA GLU A 318 -15.65 63.14 19.97
C GLU A 318 -16.18 62.10 20.98
N ARG A 319 -16.48 62.51 22.23
CA ARG A 319 -16.83 61.58 23.32
C ARG A 319 -17.84 62.18 24.29
N LEU A 320 -18.80 61.35 24.70
CA LEU A 320 -19.82 61.73 25.68
C LEU A 320 -19.78 60.73 26.83
N ARG A 321 -19.59 61.23 28.05
CA ARG A 321 -19.50 60.42 29.29
C ARG A 321 -20.67 60.76 30.22
N LEU A 322 -21.39 59.72 30.63
CA LEU A 322 -22.54 59.78 31.53
C LEU A 322 -22.28 58.86 32.72
N ASP A 323 -22.41 59.38 33.95
CA ASP A 323 -22.29 58.59 35.18
C ASP A 323 -23.57 58.71 36.02
N GLY A 324 -24.07 57.60 36.57
CA GLY A 324 -25.36 57.54 37.26
C GLY A 324 -25.67 56.18 37.89
N SER A 325 -26.66 56.16 38.79
CA SER A 325 -27.09 54.95 39.49
C SER A 325 -28.55 54.59 39.16
N THR A 326 -28.82 53.28 39.09
CA THR A 326 -30.18 52.74 38.87
C THR A 326 -30.41 51.48 39.71
N VAL A 327 -31.67 51.07 39.82
CA VAL A 327 -32.15 50.07 40.80
C VAL A 327 -31.82 48.61 40.40
N SER A 328 -31.47 48.36 39.14
CA SER A 328 -31.09 47.01 38.66
C SER A 328 -30.15 47.05 37.45
N PHE A 329 -29.38 46.00 37.20
CA PHE A 329 -28.51 45.92 36.03
C PHE A 329 -29.27 45.90 34.69
N ASP A 330 -30.46 45.27 34.65
CA ASP A 330 -31.33 45.26 33.46
C ASP A 330 -31.79 46.66 33.03
N ALA A 331 -31.83 47.60 33.96
CA ALA A 331 -32.11 49.00 33.67
C ALA A 331 -31.04 49.67 32.80
N ILE A 332 -29.77 49.27 33.00
CA ILE A 332 -28.61 49.87 32.32
C ILE A 332 -28.63 49.51 30.83
N ASP A 333 -28.95 48.25 30.52
CA ASP A 333 -29.00 47.79 29.12
C ASP A 333 -30.17 48.39 28.35
N LYS A 334 -31.32 48.62 29.00
CA LYS A 334 -32.44 49.35 28.38
C LYS A 334 -32.07 50.79 28.03
N VAL A 335 -31.32 51.49 28.89
CA VAL A 335 -30.86 52.86 28.62
C VAL A 335 -29.86 52.89 27.46
N LYS A 336 -28.90 51.95 27.40
CA LYS A 336 -27.95 51.84 26.28
C LYS A 336 -28.63 51.56 24.94
N THR A 337 -29.74 50.82 24.94
CA THR A 337 -30.44 50.46 23.70
C THR A 337 -31.22 51.64 23.11
N HIS A 338 -31.59 52.64 23.92
CA HIS A 338 -32.39 53.79 23.49
C HIS A 338 -31.56 55.06 23.22
N LEU A 339 -30.25 55.03 23.48
CA LEU A 339 -29.28 56.10 23.18
C LEU A 339 -28.54 55.81 21.88
#